data_AF-A0A9P6TUF5-F1
#
_entry.id   AF-A0A9P6TUF5-F1
#
_cell.length_a   1.000
_cell.length_b   1.000
_cell.length_c   1.000
_cell.angle_alpha   90.00
_cell.angle_beta   90.00
_cell.angle_gamma   90.00
#
_symmetry.space_group_name_H-M   'P 1'
#
loop_
_entity.id
_entity.type
_entity.pdbx_description
1 polymer ?
#
loop_
_entity_poly.entity_id
_entity_poly.type
_entity_poly.pdbx_seq_one_letter_code
_entity_poly.pdbx_strand_id
1 'polypeptide(L)' 'MHPPFQRFQLGNEVESIAVRQDATGKYYSQMDDIQEAFPKASRFKVNGIAILFLQDENGK' A
#
# COMPACT_ATOMS: atom_id res chain seq x y z
N MET A 1 -3.12 -11.62 -18.52
CA MET A 1 -2.55 -11.72 -17.16
C MET A 1 -3.17 -10.60 -16.34
N HIS A 2 -3.77 -10.89 -15.19
CA HIS A 2 -4.17 -9.83 -14.27
C HIS A 2 -2.93 -9.32 -13.53
N PRO A 3 -2.79 -8.00 -13.31
CA PRO A 3 -1.71 -7.50 -12.46
C PRO A 3 -1.83 -8.15 -11.07
N PRO A 4 -0.69 -8.49 -10.43
CA PRO A 4 -0.73 -8.97 -9.05
C PRO A 4 -1.42 -7.92 -8.17
N PHE A 5 -2.03 -8.37 -7.08
CA PHE A 5 -2.72 -7.51 -6.14
C PHE A 5 -2.34 -7.87 -4.71
N GLN A 6 -2.42 -6.89 -3.83
CA GLN A 6 -2.23 -7.04 -2.40
C GLN A 6 -3.54 -6.71 -1.69
N ARG A 7 -3.89 -7.52 -0.68
CA ARG A 7 -5.06 -7.28 0.15
C ARG A 7 -4.72 -6.34 1.29
N PHE A 8 -5.57 -5.33 1.47
CA PHE A 8 -5.50 -4.37 2.57
C PHE A 8 -6.79 -4.44 3.38
N GLN A 9 -6.68 -4.14 4.67
CA GLN A 9 -7.81 -4.13 5.59
C GLN A 9 -7.79 -2.85 6.43
N LEU A 10 -8.95 -2.18 6.49
CA LEU A 10 -9.19 -1.06 7.39
C LEU A 10 -10.45 -1.34 8.21
N GLY A 11 -10.27 -1.74 9.47
CA GLY A 11 -11.40 -2.19 10.30
C GLY A 11 -12.05 -3.44 9.71
N ASN A 12 -13.30 -3.32 9.26
CA ASN A 12 -14.06 -4.42 8.66
C ASN A 12 -14.02 -4.44 7.13
N GLU A 13 -13.44 -3.40 6.51
CA GLU A 13 -13.37 -3.26 5.06
C GLU A 13 -12.09 -3.93 4.55
N VAL A 14 -12.21 -4.71 3.47
CA VAL A 14 -11.10 -5.45 2.87
C VAL A 14 -11.12 -5.22 1.36
N GLU A 15 -10.04 -4.66 0.84
CA GLU A 15 -9.90 -4.36 -0.59
C GLU A 15 -8.67 -5.05 -1.18
N SER A 16 -8.76 -5.42 -2.45
CA SER A 16 -7.64 -5.98 -3.22
C SER A 16 -7.13 -4.92 -4.20
N ILE A 17 -5.94 -4.41 -3.94
CA ILE A 17 -5.38 -3.27 -4.65
C ILE A 17 -4.24 -3.76 -5.53
N ALA A 18 -4.24 -3.39 -6.81
CA ALA A 18 -3.18 -3.77 -7.75
C ALA A 18 -1.82 -3.25 -7.26
N VAL A 19 -0.78 -4.08 -7.38
CA VAL A 19 0.58 -3.66 -7.01
C VAL A 19 1.32 -3.12 -8.23
N ARG A 20 2.14 -2.09 -8.00
CA ARG A 20 3.07 -1.53 -8.98
C ARG A 20 4.32 -2.40 -9.02
N GLN A 21 5.07 -2.31 -10.12
CA GLN A 21 6.35 -2.99 -10.28
C GLN A 21 7.44 -1.96 -10.54
N ASP A 22 8.56 -2.06 -9.83
CA ASP A 22 9.72 -1.19 -10.08
C ASP A 22 10.60 -1.73 -11.23
N ALA A 23 11.65 -0.98 -11.59
CA ALA A 23 12.57 -1.37 -12.65
C ALA A 23 13.39 -2.64 -12.31
N THR A 24 13.47 -3.03 -11.03
CA THR A 24 14.12 -4.27 -10.58
C THR A 24 13.16 -5.48 -10.64
N GLY A 25 11.89 -5.24 -10.99
CA GLY A 25 10.86 -6.27 -11.03
C GLY A 25 10.17 -6.50 -9.68
N LYS A 26 10.50 -5.73 -8.64
CA LYS A 26 9.92 -5.88 -7.30
C LYS A 26 8.56 -5.20 -7.26
N TYR A 27 7.59 -5.90 -6.67
CA TYR A 27 6.25 -5.37 -6.47
C TYR A 27 6.14 -4.53 -5.20
N TYR A 28 5.39 -3.43 -5.27
CA TYR A 28 5.13 -2.54 -4.15
C TYR A 28 3.76 -1.85 -4.32
N SER A 29 3.25 -1.27 -3.23
CA SER A 29 2.07 -0.40 -3.27
C SER A 29 2.44 0.99 -2.75
N GLN A 30 1.83 2.03 -3.32
CA GLN A 30 1.96 3.39 -2.82
C GLN A 30 0.79 3.75 -1.89
N MET A 31 1.00 4.71 -0.99
CA MET A 31 -0.06 5.19 -0.12
C MET A 31 -1.22 5.76 -0.94
N ASP A 32 -0.95 6.49 -2.01
CA ASP A 32 -1.97 7.12 -2.86
C ASP A 32 -2.94 6.09 -3.45
N ASP A 33 -2.44 4.97 -3.99
CA ASP A 33 -3.26 3.88 -4.53
C ASP A 33 -4.21 3.30 -3.45
N ILE A 34 -3.76 3.34 -2.20
CA ILE A 34 -4.47 2.76 -1.06
C ILE A 34 -5.45 3.77 -0.48
N GLN A 35 -5.14 5.06 -0.56
CA GLN A 35 -6.04 6.15 -0.20
C GLN A 35 -7.19 6.31 -1.21
N GLU A 36 -7.02 5.90 -2.47
CA GLU A 36 -8.14 5.81 -3.41
C GLU A 36 -9.23 4.84 -2.92
N ALA A 37 -8.82 3.69 -2.34
CA ALA A 37 -9.74 2.71 -1.76
C ALA A 37 -10.15 3.08 -0.32
N PHE A 38 -9.21 3.63 0.46
CA PHE A 38 -9.39 3.99 1.87
C PHE A 38 -9.02 5.45 2.12
N PRO A 39 -9.89 6.43 1.82
CA PRO A 39 -9.53 7.86 1.83
C PRO A 39 -9.03 8.41 3.17
N LYS A 40 -9.29 7.70 4.27
CA LYS A 40 -8.86 8.07 5.63
C LYS A 40 -7.62 7.31 6.10
N ALA A 41 -7.09 6.40 5.29
CA ALA A 41 -5.87 5.67 5.61
C ALA A 41 -4.68 6.65 5.66
N SER A 42 -3.90 6.56 6.72
CA SER A 42 -2.72 7.43 6.93
C SER A 42 -1.46 6.66 7.32
N ARG A 43 -1.61 5.39 7.73
CA ARG A 43 -0.52 4.54 8.20
C ARG A 43 -0.83 3.10 7.91
N PHE A 44 0.23 2.31 7.74
CA PHE A 44 0.12 0.87 7.62
C PHE A 44 0.55 0.20 8.91
N LYS A 45 -0.11 -0.92 9.20
CA LYS A 45 0.27 -1.79 10.30
C LYS A 45 0.35 -3.22 9.80
N VAL A 46 1.40 -3.93 10.21
CA VAL A 46 1.50 -5.38 10.06
C VAL A 46 1.65 -5.98 11.44
N ASN A 47 0.78 -6.92 11.80
CA ASN A 47 0.73 -7.52 13.13
C ASN A 47 0.66 -6.48 14.26
N GLY A 48 -0.09 -5.38 14.03
CA GLY A 48 -0.25 -4.29 15.00
C GLY A 48 0.91 -3.28 15.04
N ILE A 49 2.03 -3.55 14.38
CA ILE A 49 3.20 -2.67 14.34
C ILE A 49 3.06 -1.70 13.17
N ALA A 50 3.13 -0.40 13.45
CA ALA A 50 3.14 0.61 12.41
C ALA A 50 4.43 0.49 11.58
N ILE A 51 4.29 0.30 10.27
CA ILE A 51 5.44 0.29 9.36
C ILE A 51 5.76 1.73 9.02
N LEU A 52 7.01 2.12 9.26
CA LEU A 52 7.56 3.37 8.73
C LEU A 52 7.76 3.20 7.23
N PHE A 53 7.12 4.05 6.45
CA PHE A 53 7.43 4.15 5.03
C PHE A 53 8.85 4.67 4.90
N LEU A 54 9.59 4.15 3.94
CA LEU A 54 10.70 4.90 3.37
C LEU A 54 10.04 6.10 2.68
N GLN A 55 9.76 7.16 3.46
CA GLN A 55 9.70 8.49 2.91
C GLN A 55 11.09 8.71 2.34
N ASP A 56 11.19 8.85 1.03
CA ASP A 56 12.45 9.26 0.44
C ASP A 56 12.91 10.58 1.10
N GLU A 57 14.20 10.91 1.00
CA GLU A 57 14.72 12.17 1.57
C GLU A 57 14.04 13.43 0.98
N ASN A 58 13.21 13.26 -0.06
CA ASN A 58 12.40 14.29 -0.68
C ASN A 58 10.98 14.39 -0.11
N GLY A 59 10.61 13.56 0.87
CA GLY A 59 9.32 13.62 1.56
C GLY A 59 8.12 13.39 0.64
N LYS A 60 8.29 12.71 -0.50
CA LYS A 60 7.29 12.63 -1.56
C LYS A 60 6.72 11.21 -1.75
#